data_AF-A0A524NYY2-F1
#
_entry.id   AF-A0A524NYY2-F1
#
_cell.length_a   1.000
_cell.length_b   1.000
_cell.length_c   1.000
_cell.angle_alpha   90.00
_cell.angle_beta   90.00
_cell.angle_gamma   90.00
#
_symmetry.space_group_name_H-M   'P 1'
#
loop_
_entity.id
_entity.type
_entity.pdbx_description
1 polymer ?
#
loop_
_entity_poly.entity_id
_entity_poly.type
_entity_poly.pdbx_seq_one_letter_code
_entity_poly.pdbx_strand_id
1 'polypeptide(L)'
;RKAFLSASHGDDSYILTTTKLWNDEKGEFAECQIVGQPPLTPFPLDSKIYKAKSSEIRKALGMETPEDSALEIGEIFGIPGLKATPNVEKLGRVFITGKSGSGKSYTVGVLIEELLKKRIPLIIIDRHGEYSSLKVLDENNIPETETYFTKSDPDSSYRRNIIEFANMSINPQADLDLKYLAAIDLKELILPGHCITVNLKGEDIPIQEKIMEQFLARVYKASTITAIPPHFIFLDEAHLFAGKKSTDLVETIKLIAQEGRKFGCNLVVITQKPQALDTTIRAQAGTWIIHKLTDVNDIRITTSSAEGLNSRDEDEIQNLMPGEAIITGDITPYCPIQVKIRKRYTIHGGAGLNILDLIDEEEI
;
A
#
# COMPACT_ATOMS: atom_id res chain seq x y z
N ARG A 1 -0.02 -22.02 -12.82
CA ARG A 1 -0.53 -20.67 -12.47
C ARG A 1 -1.51 -20.84 -11.34
N LYS A 2 -1.49 -19.98 -10.30
CA LYS A 2 -2.50 -19.99 -9.23
C LYS A 2 -3.90 -19.84 -9.85
N ALA A 3 -4.69 -20.90 -9.77
CA ALA A 3 -6.07 -20.93 -10.22
C ALA A 3 -6.98 -21.15 -9.02
N PHE A 4 -8.11 -20.45 -8.99
CA PHE A 4 -9.15 -20.67 -7.98
C PHE A 4 -10.16 -21.69 -8.47
N LEU A 5 -10.31 -22.74 -7.68
CA LEU A 5 -11.15 -23.90 -7.96
C LEU A 5 -12.20 -24.03 -6.85
N SER A 6 -13.29 -24.71 -7.13
CA SER A 6 -14.36 -25.03 -6.18
C SER A 6 -14.53 -26.53 -6.10
N ALA A 7 -14.64 -27.06 -4.88
CA ALA A 7 -14.99 -28.44 -4.62
C ALA A 7 -16.11 -28.51 -3.58
N SER A 8 -17.07 -29.39 -3.81
CA SER A 8 -18.17 -29.64 -2.85
C SER A 8 -17.76 -30.68 -1.81
N HIS A 9 -18.14 -30.45 -0.57
CA HIS A 9 -18.03 -31.42 0.52
C HIS A 9 -19.28 -31.35 1.39
N GLY A 10 -20.06 -32.44 1.39
CA GLY A 10 -21.42 -32.40 1.92
C GLY A 10 -22.29 -31.42 1.13
N ASP A 11 -22.98 -30.53 1.84
CA ASP A 11 -23.81 -29.46 1.27
C ASP A 11 -23.03 -28.15 1.02
N ASP A 12 -21.75 -28.11 1.41
CA ASP A 12 -20.92 -26.91 1.35
C ASP A 12 -20.00 -26.88 0.13
N SER A 13 -19.64 -25.67 -0.31
CA SER A 13 -18.68 -25.40 -1.39
C SER A 13 -17.43 -24.76 -0.80
N TYR A 14 -16.26 -25.33 -1.13
CA TYR A 14 -14.96 -24.89 -0.64
C TYR A 14 -14.12 -24.37 -1.80
N ILE A 15 -13.40 -23.27 -1.57
CA ILE A 15 -12.48 -22.72 -2.55
C ILE A 15 -11.08 -23.28 -2.34
N LEU A 16 -10.44 -23.64 -3.43
CA LEU A 16 -9.11 -24.21 -3.50
C LEU A 16 -8.23 -23.30 -4.37
N THR A 17 -6.96 -23.18 -4.05
CA THR A 17 -5.94 -22.56 -4.89
C THR A 17 -4.85 -23.55 -5.23
N THR A 18 -4.41 -23.58 -6.48
CA THR A 18 -3.34 -24.49 -6.93
C THR A 18 -1.98 -23.99 -6.43
N THR A 19 -1.25 -24.83 -5.71
CA THR A 19 0.10 -24.55 -5.21
C THR A 19 1.18 -25.15 -6.10
N LYS A 20 0.91 -26.30 -6.75
CA LYS A 20 1.84 -26.97 -7.66
C LYS A 20 1.09 -27.63 -8.80
N LEU A 21 1.69 -27.64 -9.99
CA LEU A 21 1.22 -28.39 -11.15
C LEU A 21 2.36 -29.28 -11.64
N TRP A 22 2.06 -30.54 -11.98
CA TRP A 22 3.03 -31.45 -12.59
C TRP A 22 2.33 -32.45 -13.50
N ASN A 23 3.09 -32.99 -14.45
CA ASN A 23 2.64 -34.03 -15.36
C ASN A 23 3.51 -35.26 -15.15
N ASP A 24 2.91 -36.45 -15.11
CA ASP A 24 3.60 -37.73 -15.10
C ASP A 24 2.90 -38.73 -16.04
N GLU A 25 3.37 -39.99 -16.06
CA GLU A 25 2.83 -41.04 -16.94
C GLU A 25 1.33 -41.32 -16.74
N LYS A 26 0.76 -40.93 -15.59
CA LYS A 26 -0.65 -41.11 -15.24
C LYS A 26 -1.52 -39.90 -15.59
N GLY A 27 -0.93 -38.78 -16.03
CA GLY A 27 -1.65 -37.59 -16.49
C GLY A 27 -1.15 -36.28 -15.87
N GLU A 28 -2.03 -35.29 -15.84
CA GLU A 28 -1.77 -33.97 -15.27
C GLU A 28 -2.35 -33.89 -13.85
N PHE A 29 -1.57 -33.34 -12.93
CA PHE A 29 -1.88 -33.28 -11.51
C PHE A 29 -1.67 -31.88 -10.94
N ALA A 30 -2.43 -31.60 -9.88
CA ALA A 30 -2.34 -30.35 -9.15
C ALA A 30 -2.33 -30.61 -7.63
N GLU A 31 -1.45 -29.92 -6.93
CA GLU A 31 -1.52 -29.78 -5.48
C GLU A 31 -2.35 -28.53 -5.20
N CYS A 32 -3.34 -28.67 -4.31
CA CYS A 32 -4.27 -27.60 -4.00
C CYS A 32 -4.30 -27.36 -2.49
N GLN A 33 -4.44 -26.09 -2.11
CA GLN A 33 -4.68 -25.66 -0.75
C GLN A 33 -6.06 -25.04 -0.63
N ILE A 34 -6.78 -25.33 0.45
CA ILE A 34 -8.07 -24.70 0.72
C ILE A 34 -7.85 -23.24 1.11
N VAL A 35 -8.64 -22.36 0.50
CA VAL A 35 -8.75 -20.95 0.84
C VAL A 35 -9.87 -20.81 1.85
N GLY A 36 -9.55 -20.37 3.06
CA GLY A 36 -10.53 -20.24 4.14
C GLY A 36 -10.42 -21.38 5.15
N GLN A 37 -11.53 -21.64 5.84
CA GLN A 37 -11.61 -22.77 6.76
C GLN A 37 -11.76 -24.09 5.99
N PRO A 38 -10.95 -25.12 6.32
CA PRO A 38 -11.09 -26.43 5.72
C PRO A 38 -12.33 -27.17 6.24
N PRO A 39 -12.87 -28.14 5.48
CA PRO A 39 -13.90 -29.04 5.99
C PRO A 39 -13.36 -29.84 7.18
N LEU A 40 -14.26 -30.28 8.06
CA LEU A 40 -13.91 -31.08 9.24
C LEU A 40 -13.37 -32.47 8.89
N THR A 41 -13.69 -32.98 7.70
CA THR A 41 -13.20 -34.26 7.19
C THR A 41 -12.61 -34.10 5.79
N PRO A 42 -11.69 -35.00 5.35
CA PRO A 42 -11.12 -34.92 4.01
C PRO A 42 -12.17 -35.02 2.91
N PHE A 43 -11.88 -34.43 1.75
CA PHE A 43 -12.68 -34.64 0.55
C PHE A 43 -12.69 -36.13 0.17
N PRO A 44 -13.85 -36.69 -0.21
CA PRO A 44 -13.92 -38.03 -0.77
C PRO A 44 -12.97 -38.19 -1.97
N LEU A 45 -12.35 -39.37 -2.08
CA LEU A 45 -11.68 -39.77 -3.32
C LEU A 45 -12.73 -39.68 -4.46
N ASP A 46 -12.35 -39.07 -5.58
CA ASP A 46 -13.22 -38.76 -6.73
C ASP A 46 -14.11 -37.50 -6.62
N SER A 47 -13.88 -36.65 -5.61
CA SER A 47 -14.54 -35.33 -5.54
C SER A 47 -14.26 -34.52 -6.81
N LYS A 48 -15.34 -34.05 -7.45
CA LYS A 48 -15.24 -33.23 -8.66
C LYS A 48 -14.83 -31.80 -8.28
N ILE A 49 -13.90 -31.27 -9.07
CA ILE A 49 -13.40 -29.90 -8.92
C ILE A 49 -13.89 -29.08 -10.12
N TYR A 50 -14.35 -27.87 -9.86
CA TYR A 50 -14.86 -26.92 -10.85
C TYR A 50 -14.06 -25.63 -10.81
N LYS A 51 -14.20 -24.79 -11.84
CA LYS A 51 -13.70 -23.40 -11.78
C LYS A 51 -14.59 -22.62 -10.79
N ALA A 52 -13.96 -21.94 -9.83
CA ALA A 52 -14.71 -21.15 -8.85
C ALA A 52 -15.37 -19.93 -9.49
N LYS A 53 -16.56 -19.56 -9.01
CA LYS A 53 -17.24 -18.32 -9.43
C LYS A 53 -16.61 -17.12 -8.71
N SER A 54 -16.61 -15.96 -9.36
CA SER A 54 -16.07 -14.72 -8.80
C SER A 54 -16.68 -14.36 -7.43
N SER A 55 -17.98 -14.62 -7.24
CA SER A 55 -18.66 -14.40 -5.96
C SER A 55 -18.14 -15.31 -4.83
N GLU A 56 -17.89 -16.58 -5.13
CA GLU A 56 -17.37 -17.55 -4.16
C GLU A 56 -15.92 -17.22 -3.79
N ILE A 57 -15.13 -16.78 -4.78
CA ILE A 57 -13.74 -16.34 -4.57
C ILE A 57 -13.71 -15.10 -3.67
N ARG A 58 -14.56 -14.08 -3.91
CA ARG A 58 -14.65 -12.90 -3.04
C ARG A 58 -14.93 -13.28 -1.60
N LYS A 59 -15.92 -14.17 -1.39
CA LYS A 59 -16.28 -14.66 -0.07
C LYS A 59 -15.12 -15.40 0.59
N ALA A 60 -14.48 -16.34 -0.11
CA ALA A 60 -13.36 -17.11 0.41
C ALA A 60 -12.12 -16.26 0.73
N LEU A 61 -11.90 -15.16 0.00
CA LEU A 61 -10.81 -14.22 0.27
C LEU A 61 -11.14 -13.20 1.37
N GLY A 62 -12.37 -13.21 1.91
CA GLY A 62 -12.81 -12.23 2.90
C GLY A 62 -12.95 -10.81 2.33
N MET A 63 -13.31 -10.71 1.05
CA MET A 63 -13.48 -9.44 0.30
C MET A 63 -14.95 -9.05 0.09
N GLU A 64 -15.87 -9.55 0.91
CA GLU A 64 -17.25 -9.07 0.99
C GLU A 64 -17.28 -7.75 1.79
N THR A 65 -16.60 -6.74 1.24
CA THR A 65 -16.43 -5.44 1.89
C THR A 65 -17.57 -4.50 1.48
N PRO A 66 -18.27 -3.87 2.43
CA PRO A 66 -19.22 -2.80 2.13
C PRO A 66 -18.61 -1.67 1.29
N GLU A 67 -19.39 -1.10 0.37
CA GLU A 67 -18.87 -0.14 -0.62
C GLU A 67 -18.26 1.12 0.01
N ASP A 68 -18.78 1.57 1.16
CA ASP A 68 -18.29 2.72 1.93
C ASP A 68 -16.92 2.47 2.56
N SER A 69 -16.58 1.23 2.90
CA SER A 69 -15.30 0.82 3.51
C SER A 69 -14.35 0.13 2.52
N ALA A 70 -14.81 -0.19 1.31
CA ALA A 70 -14.02 -0.81 0.26
C ALA A 70 -13.06 0.19 -0.41
N LEU A 71 -11.83 -0.28 -0.65
CA LEU A 71 -10.80 0.45 -1.42
C LEU A 71 -10.46 -0.34 -2.68
N GLU A 72 -10.66 0.23 -3.86
CA GLU A 72 -10.37 -0.45 -5.13
C GLU A 72 -8.88 -0.33 -5.49
N ILE A 73 -8.09 -1.35 -5.14
CA ILE A 73 -6.63 -1.35 -5.37
C ILE A 73 -6.28 -1.82 -6.79
N GLY A 74 -7.07 -2.71 -7.38
CA GLY A 74 -6.73 -3.35 -8.64
C GLY A 74 -7.58 -4.57 -8.94
N GLU A 75 -7.08 -5.45 -9.80
CA GLU A 75 -7.71 -6.72 -10.15
C GLU A 75 -6.91 -7.90 -9.60
N ILE A 76 -7.61 -8.92 -9.11
CA ILE A 76 -6.99 -10.17 -8.68
C ILE A 76 -6.39 -10.85 -9.92
N PHE A 77 -5.09 -11.13 -9.83
CA PHE A 77 -4.34 -11.68 -10.95
C PHE A 77 -4.92 -13.04 -11.38
N GLY A 78 -5.05 -13.23 -12.69
CA GLY A 78 -5.59 -14.46 -13.27
C GLY A 78 -7.12 -14.59 -13.23
N ILE A 79 -7.84 -13.62 -12.66
CA ILE A 79 -9.32 -13.61 -12.64
C ILE A 79 -9.82 -12.28 -13.23
N PRO A 80 -10.02 -12.21 -14.56
CA PRO A 80 -10.43 -10.99 -15.23
C PRO A 80 -11.70 -10.37 -14.63
N GLY A 81 -11.66 -9.07 -14.35
CA GLY A 81 -12.79 -8.30 -13.81
C GLY A 81 -13.07 -8.50 -12.32
N LEU A 82 -12.32 -9.36 -11.62
CA LEU A 82 -12.46 -9.51 -10.18
C LEU A 82 -11.61 -8.47 -9.44
N LYS A 83 -12.25 -7.36 -9.07
CA LYS A 83 -11.63 -6.27 -8.29
C LYS A 83 -11.18 -6.72 -6.90
N ALA A 84 -9.95 -6.38 -6.52
CA ALA A 84 -9.42 -6.48 -5.17
C ALA A 84 -9.87 -5.27 -4.34
N THR A 85 -10.80 -5.50 -3.42
CA THR A 85 -11.48 -4.46 -2.63
C THR A 85 -11.35 -4.71 -1.13
N PRO A 86 -10.15 -4.56 -0.54
CA PRO A 86 -9.98 -4.71 0.89
C PRO A 86 -10.73 -3.64 1.67
N ASN A 87 -11.04 -3.97 2.93
CA ASN A 87 -11.65 -3.06 3.88
C ASN A 87 -10.61 -2.10 4.49
N VAL A 88 -10.89 -0.81 4.44
CA VAL A 88 -10.05 0.26 5.01
C VAL A 88 -9.73 0.07 6.50
N GLU A 89 -10.65 -0.51 7.28
CA GLU A 89 -10.45 -0.78 8.73
C GLU A 89 -9.34 -1.80 9.00
N LYS A 90 -9.01 -2.62 8.00
CA LYS A 90 -7.95 -3.61 8.05
C LYS A 90 -6.59 -3.06 7.59
N LEU A 91 -6.52 -1.80 7.14
CA LEU A 91 -5.28 -1.13 6.72
C LEU A 91 -4.59 -0.33 7.85
N GLY A 92 -4.93 -0.54 9.12
CA GLY A 92 -4.39 0.29 10.20
C GLY A 92 -2.85 0.24 10.38
N ARG A 93 -2.20 -0.82 9.86
CA ARG A 93 -0.74 -1.02 9.90
C ARG A 93 -0.28 -1.71 8.62
N VAL A 94 0.23 -0.95 7.66
CA VAL A 94 0.58 -1.45 6.32
C VAL A 94 2.08 -1.31 6.07
N PHE A 95 2.67 -2.32 5.44
CA PHE A 95 4.04 -2.31 4.95
C PHE A 95 4.07 -2.51 3.44
N ILE A 96 4.68 -1.58 2.72
CA ILE A 96 4.81 -1.61 1.26
C ILE A 96 6.29 -1.73 0.90
N THR A 97 6.64 -2.79 0.16
CA THR A 97 8.03 -3.07 -0.24
C THR A 97 8.17 -3.46 -1.69
N GLY A 98 9.39 -3.36 -2.23
CA GLY A 98 9.70 -3.61 -3.63
C GLY A 98 10.92 -2.83 -4.12
N LYS A 99 11.57 -3.29 -5.18
CA LYS A 99 12.71 -2.57 -5.77
C LYS A 99 12.28 -1.24 -6.42
N SER A 100 13.23 -0.40 -6.82
CA SER A 100 12.91 0.79 -7.61
C SER A 100 12.24 0.41 -8.94
N GLY A 101 11.22 1.16 -9.36
CA GLY A 101 10.44 0.91 -10.57
C GLY A 101 9.50 -0.31 -10.51
N SER A 102 9.34 -0.96 -9.35
CA SER A 102 8.42 -2.12 -9.22
C SER A 102 6.95 -1.73 -9.10
N GLY A 103 6.65 -0.47 -8.78
CA GLY A 103 5.29 0.05 -8.60
C GLY A 103 4.92 0.47 -7.17
N LYS A 104 5.86 0.54 -6.21
CA LYS A 104 5.59 0.95 -4.81
C LYS A 104 4.84 2.29 -4.71
N SER A 105 5.47 3.38 -5.13
CA SER A 105 4.91 4.74 -5.08
C SER A 105 3.63 4.85 -5.92
N TYR A 106 3.50 4.02 -6.97
CA TYR A 106 2.29 3.94 -7.77
C TYR A 106 1.11 3.36 -6.97
N THR A 107 1.32 2.25 -6.26
CA THR A 107 0.34 1.66 -5.35
C THR A 107 -0.02 2.59 -4.20
N VAL A 108 0.97 3.30 -3.65
CA VAL A 108 0.73 4.34 -2.64
C VAL A 108 -0.21 5.41 -3.19
N GLY A 109 0.02 5.89 -4.41
CA GLY A 109 -0.88 6.82 -5.09
C GLY A 109 -2.30 6.28 -5.24
N VAL A 110 -2.47 5.01 -5.63
CA VAL A 110 -3.80 4.36 -5.70
C VAL A 110 -4.48 4.32 -4.33
N LEU A 111 -3.75 3.95 -3.28
CA LEU A 111 -4.29 3.93 -1.91
C LEU A 111 -4.71 5.33 -1.44
N ILE A 112 -3.88 6.35 -1.69
CA ILE A 112 -4.18 7.74 -1.36
C ILE A 112 -5.44 8.21 -2.10
N GLU A 113 -5.58 7.90 -3.39
CA GLU A 113 -6.78 8.24 -4.17
C GLU A 113 -8.05 7.63 -3.56
N GLU A 114 -8.01 6.35 -3.20
CA GLU A 114 -9.16 5.67 -2.58
C GLU A 114 -9.48 6.24 -1.19
N LEU A 115 -8.47 6.56 -0.37
CA LEU A 115 -8.68 7.16 0.95
C LEU A 115 -9.22 8.60 0.87
N LEU A 116 -8.77 9.39 -0.11
CA LEU A 116 -9.29 10.73 -0.39
C LEU A 116 -10.78 10.70 -0.78
N LYS A 117 -11.17 9.73 -1.63
CA LYS A 117 -12.60 9.48 -1.98
C LYS A 117 -13.45 9.20 -0.75
N LYS A 118 -12.89 8.53 0.26
CA LYS A 118 -13.55 8.27 1.56
C LYS A 118 -13.42 9.44 2.55
N ARG A 119 -12.81 10.56 2.14
CA ARG A 119 -12.54 11.73 2.97
C ARG A 119 -11.76 11.41 4.24
N ILE A 120 -10.87 10.42 4.18
CA ILE A 120 -10.00 10.07 5.30
C ILE A 120 -8.79 11.02 5.29
N PRO A 121 -8.47 11.68 6.42
CA PRO A 121 -7.29 12.55 6.50
C PRO A 121 -5.99 11.77 6.30
N LEU A 122 -5.07 12.35 5.55
CA LEU A 122 -3.78 11.75 5.18
C LEU A 122 -2.62 12.68 5.54
N ILE A 123 -1.51 12.07 5.94
CA ILE A 123 -0.22 12.70 6.11
C ILE A 123 0.78 11.90 5.29
N ILE A 124 1.52 12.54 4.40
CA ILE A 124 2.58 11.93 3.61
C ILE A 124 3.89 12.58 4.03
N ILE A 125 4.83 11.78 4.51
CA ILE A 125 6.21 12.20 4.68
C ILE A 125 6.97 11.79 3.42
N ASP A 126 7.28 12.78 2.59
CA ASP A 126 7.84 12.59 1.26
C ASP A 126 9.32 12.98 1.23
N ARG A 127 10.20 11.99 1.10
CA ARG A 127 11.65 12.20 1.06
C ARG A 127 12.11 12.87 -0.24
N HIS A 128 11.45 12.57 -1.35
CA HIS A 128 11.95 12.82 -2.71
C HIS A 128 11.11 13.82 -3.51
N GLY A 129 9.94 14.21 -3.01
CA GLY A 129 9.01 15.14 -3.66
C GLY A 129 8.23 14.48 -4.80
N GLU A 130 7.98 13.17 -4.73
CA GLU A 130 7.25 12.43 -5.77
C GLU A 130 5.73 12.65 -5.68
N TYR A 131 5.21 12.96 -4.49
CA TYR A 131 3.79 13.01 -4.22
C TYR A 131 3.14 14.37 -4.56
N SER A 132 3.89 15.41 -4.91
CA SER A 132 3.35 16.66 -5.46
C SER A 132 2.50 16.41 -6.71
N SER A 133 2.80 15.32 -7.44
CA SER A 133 2.05 14.85 -8.61
C SER A 133 0.59 14.48 -8.36
N LEU A 134 0.21 14.19 -7.11
CA LEU A 134 -1.18 13.89 -6.72
C LEU A 134 -2.14 15.04 -7.07
N LYS A 135 -1.64 16.27 -7.14
CA LYS A 135 -2.43 17.47 -7.51
C LYS A 135 -2.79 17.54 -8.99
N VAL A 136 -2.29 16.63 -9.82
CA VAL A 136 -2.49 16.62 -11.27
C VAL A 136 -3.20 15.34 -11.69
N LEU A 137 -4.31 15.48 -12.40
CA LEU A 137 -5.08 14.36 -12.92
C LEU A 137 -4.40 13.74 -14.16
N ASP A 138 -4.41 12.42 -14.26
CA ASP A 138 -4.20 11.70 -15.51
C ASP A 138 -5.57 11.40 -16.13
N GLU A 139 -6.05 12.35 -16.91
CA GLU A 139 -7.38 12.33 -17.51
C GLU A 139 -7.68 11.10 -18.37
N ASN A 140 -6.66 10.40 -18.87
CA ASN A 140 -6.83 9.21 -19.69
C ASN A 140 -7.19 7.97 -18.86
N ASN A 141 -6.99 8.03 -17.55
CA ASN A 141 -7.19 6.91 -16.64
C ASN A 141 -8.47 7.03 -15.80
N ILE A 142 -9.20 8.14 -15.91
CA ILE A 142 -10.41 8.41 -15.14
C ILE A 142 -11.61 7.81 -15.87
N PRO A 143 -12.32 6.83 -15.27
CA PRO A 143 -13.52 6.27 -15.86
C PRO A 143 -14.69 7.25 -15.77
N GLU A 144 -15.64 7.17 -16.70
CA GLU A 144 -16.84 8.03 -16.71
C GLU A 144 -17.70 7.92 -15.45
N THR A 145 -17.59 6.80 -14.72
CA THR A 145 -18.29 6.56 -13.46
C THR A 145 -17.63 7.19 -12.24
N GLU A 146 -16.41 7.72 -12.36
CA GLU A 146 -15.70 8.37 -11.25
C GLU A 146 -16.29 9.77 -11.00
N THR A 147 -16.58 10.06 -9.74
CA THR A 147 -17.33 11.27 -9.32
C THR A 147 -16.51 12.20 -8.44
N TYR A 148 -15.40 11.71 -7.86
CA TYR A 148 -14.53 12.51 -7.02
C TYR A 148 -13.39 13.16 -7.82
N PHE A 149 -12.72 12.37 -8.66
CA PHE A 149 -11.67 12.85 -9.57
C PHE A 149 -12.29 13.13 -10.95
N THR A 150 -12.86 14.31 -11.18
CA THR A 150 -13.60 14.61 -12.43
C THR A 150 -12.97 15.77 -13.21
N LYS A 151 -13.12 15.71 -14.53
CA LYS A 151 -12.74 16.81 -15.45
C LYS A 151 -13.63 18.05 -15.31
N SER A 152 -14.86 17.83 -14.85
CA SER A 152 -15.91 18.85 -14.73
C SER A 152 -15.92 19.55 -13.38
N ASP A 153 -14.99 19.23 -12.47
CA ASP A 153 -14.79 19.94 -11.22
C ASP A 153 -14.17 21.30 -11.53
N PRO A 154 -14.95 22.40 -11.59
CA PRO A 154 -14.49 23.69 -12.11
C PRO A 154 -13.38 24.30 -11.26
N ASP A 155 -13.20 23.75 -10.05
CA ASP A 155 -12.42 24.30 -8.97
C ASP A 155 -11.22 23.42 -8.57
N SER A 156 -11.10 22.22 -9.14
CA SER A 156 -10.18 21.18 -8.65
C SER A 156 -10.33 21.00 -7.13
N SER A 157 -11.56 20.78 -6.65
CA SER A 157 -11.90 20.70 -5.24
C SER A 157 -11.05 19.71 -4.46
N TYR A 158 -10.73 18.54 -5.06
CA TYR A 158 -9.85 17.57 -4.43
C TYR A 158 -8.42 18.11 -4.26
N ARG A 159 -7.90 18.84 -5.25
CA ARG A 159 -6.55 19.42 -5.24
C ARG A 159 -6.40 20.42 -4.09
N ARG A 160 -7.44 21.20 -3.78
CA ARG A 160 -7.44 22.13 -2.64
C ARG A 160 -7.32 21.42 -1.30
N ASN A 161 -7.72 20.15 -1.23
CA ASN A 161 -7.55 19.35 -0.04
C ASN A 161 -6.13 18.76 0.09
N ILE A 162 -5.30 18.83 -0.95
CA ILE A 162 -3.91 18.39 -0.90
C ILE A 162 -3.03 19.61 -0.61
N ILE A 163 -2.43 19.65 0.58
CA ILE A 163 -1.59 20.76 1.04
C ILE A 163 -0.16 20.26 1.18
N GLU A 164 0.76 20.90 0.47
CA GLU A 164 2.19 20.57 0.45
C GLU A 164 2.99 21.60 1.24
N PHE A 165 3.70 21.10 2.25
CA PHE A 165 4.74 21.81 2.99
C PHE A 165 6.10 21.43 2.41
N ALA A 166 6.87 22.42 1.95
CA ALA A 166 8.22 22.20 1.47
C ALA A 166 9.12 23.38 1.79
N ASN A 167 10.44 23.23 1.65
CA ASN A 167 11.30 24.41 1.56
C ASN A 167 11.02 25.12 0.25
N MET A 168 10.38 26.29 0.32
CA MET A 168 9.93 27.03 -0.87
C MET A 168 11.09 27.63 -1.67
N SER A 169 12.28 27.73 -1.09
CA SER A 169 13.49 28.12 -1.83
C SER A 169 13.93 27.04 -2.82
N ILE A 170 13.64 25.78 -2.51
CA ILE A 170 13.98 24.60 -3.33
C ILE A 170 12.78 24.16 -4.17
N ASN A 171 11.57 24.23 -3.59
CA ASN A 171 10.32 23.76 -4.17
C ASN A 171 9.29 24.92 -4.19
N PRO A 172 9.44 25.90 -5.10
CA PRO A 172 8.62 27.13 -5.09
C PRO A 172 7.14 26.94 -5.40
N GLN A 173 6.74 25.74 -5.85
CA GLN A 173 5.36 25.37 -6.16
C GLN A 173 4.60 24.79 -4.96
N ALA A 174 5.26 24.61 -3.81
CA ALA A 174 4.61 24.17 -2.58
C ALA A 174 3.66 25.24 -2.04
N ASP A 175 2.64 24.83 -1.29
CA ASP A 175 1.62 25.78 -0.80
C ASP A 175 2.12 26.54 0.45
N LEU A 176 2.91 25.87 1.29
CA LEU A 176 3.40 26.41 2.56
C LEU A 176 4.86 26.02 2.81
N ASP A 177 5.58 26.87 3.54
CA ASP A 177 6.94 26.59 3.97
C ASP A 177 6.99 25.61 5.15
N LEU A 178 7.95 24.69 5.16
CA LEU A 178 8.16 23.71 6.25
C LEU A 178 8.22 24.34 7.65
N LYS A 179 8.73 25.58 7.77
CA LYS A 179 8.82 26.27 9.07
C LYS A 179 7.46 26.49 9.74
N TYR A 180 6.37 26.56 8.96
CA TYR A 180 5.03 26.74 9.50
C TYR A 180 4.45 25.46 10.10
N LEU A 181 5.01 24.29 9.78
CA LEU A 181 4.53 23.01 10.27
C LEU A 181 4.52 22.95 11.80
N ALA A 182 5.50 23.56 12.45
CA ALA A 182 5.61 23.62 13.91
C ALA A 182 4.57 24.54 14.59
N ALA A 183 4.08 25.56 13.87
CA ALA A 183 3.23 26.62 14.43
C ALA A 183 1.73 26.38 14.21
N ILE A 184 1.35 25.70 13.11
CA ILE A 184 -0.06 25.47 12.77
C ILE A 184 -0.72 24.50 13.78
N ASP A 185 -1.97 24.78 14.15
CA ASP A 185 -2.78 23.86 14.95
C ASP A 185 -3.13 22.61 14.12
N LEU A 186 -2.81 21.44 14.66
CA LEU A 186 -3.10 20.16 14.01
C LEU A 186 -4.60 19.95 13.77
N LYS A 187 -5.48 20.59 14.57
CA LYS A 187 -6.93 20.53 14.38
C LYS A 187 -7.42 21.26 13.14
N GLU A 188 -6.68 22.27 12.70
CA GLU A 188 -6.97 23.02 11.47
C GLU A 188 -6.29 22.37 10.25
N LEU A 189 -5.26 21.57 10.50
CA LEU A 189 -4.45 20.93 9.48
C LEU A 189 -4.98 19.54 9.08
N ILE A 190 -5.30 18.69 10.06
CA ILE A 190 -5.68 17.28 9.86
C ILE A 190 -7.21 17.19 9.90
N LEU A 191 -7.83 17.36 8.74
CA LEU A 191 -9.28 17.41 8.57
C LEU A 191 -9.78 16.32 7.59
N PRO A 192 -11.06 15.89 7.70
CA PRO A 192 -11.63 14.91 6.78
C PRO A 192 -11.54 15.32 5.31
N GLY A 193 -10.80 14.53 4.53
CA GLY A 193 -10.55 14.71 3.10
C GLY A 193 -9.28 15.48 2.78
N HIS A 194 -8.57 16.02 3.78
CA HIS A 194 -7.29 16.67 3.57
C HIS A 194 -6.15 15.66 3.49
N CYS A 195 -5.17 15.95 2.62
CA CYS A 195 -3.92 15.22 2.50
C CYS A 195 -2.77 16.20 2.65
N ILE A 196 -2.00 16.03 3.73
CA ILE A 196 -0.87 16.89 4.06
C ILE A 196 0.41 16.22 3.61
N THR A 197 1.09 16.80 2.64
CA THR A 197 2.39 16.31 2.17
C THR A 197 3.50 17.14 2.81
N VAL A 198 4.36 16.50 3.60
CA VAL A 198 5.59 17.08 4.13
C VAL A 198 6.72 16.66 3.19
N ASN A 199 7.02 17.53 2.22
CA ASN A 199 8.07 17.33 1.23
C ASN A 199 9.42 17.80 1.76
N LEU A 200 10.30 16.83 2.01
CA LEU A 200 11.64 17.00 2.58
C LEU A 200 12.73 17.07 1.50
N LYS A 201 12.35 17.13 0.23
CA LYS A 201 13.30 17.19 -0.90
C LYS A 201 14.20 18.43 -0.77
N GLY A 202 15.50 18.17 -0.76
CA GLY A 202 16.55 19.19 -0.74
C GLY A 202 16.99 19.63 0.66
N GLU A 203 16.35 19.15 1.72
CA GLU A 203 16.80 19.38 3.10
C GLU A 203 17.95 18.44 3.50
N ASP A 204 18.77 18.88 4.45
CA ASP A 204 19.80 18.03 5.06
C ASP A 204 19.18 16.98 5.99
N ILE A 205 19.76 15.77 6.02
CA ILE A 205 19.22 14.63 6.79
C ILE A 205 18.92 14.99 8.27
N PRO A 206 19.82 15.67 9.03
CA PRO A 206 19.52 16.03 10.42
C PRO A 206 18.34 17.00 10.56
N ILE A 207 18.13 17.88 9.58
CA ILE A 207 16.98 18.80 9.56
C ILE A 207 15.70 18.02 9.28
N GLN A 208 15.74 17.11 8.31
CA GLN A 208 14.63 16.21 8.01
C GLN A 208 14.20 15.40 9.23
N GLU A 209 15.16 14.76 9.90
CA GLU A 209 14.90 13.97 11.11
C GLU A 209 14.22 14.81 12.19
N LYS A 210 14.74 16.02 12.45
CA LYS A 210 14.20 16.93 13.45
C LYS A 210 12.79 17.42 13.12
N ILE A 211 12.52 17.79 11.86
CA ILE A 211 11.19 18.21 11.42
C ILE A 211 10.18 17.07 11.62
N MET A 212 10.54 15.87 11.19
CA MET A 212 9.69 14.70 11.31
C MET A 212 9.44 14.32 12.77
N GLU A 213 10.47 14.33 13.60
CA GLU A 213 10.35 13.99 15.02
C GLU A 213 9.36 14.94 15.71
N GLN A 214 9.56 16.25 15.56
CA GLN A 214 8.70 17.26 16.17
C GLN A 214 7.25 17.14 15.67
N PHE A 215 7.06 16.94 14.37
CA PHE A 215 5.74 16.85 13.78
C PHE A 215 5.02 15.56 14.19
N LEU A 216 5.64 14.39 14.01
CA LEU A 216 5.04 13.10 14.32
C LEU A 216 4.79 12.93 15.82
N ALA A 217 5.65 13.47 16.69
CA ALA A 217 5.40 13.47 18.14
C ALA A 217 4.16 14.29 18.50
N ARG A 218 3.95 15.45 17.87
CA ARG A 218 2.74 16.27 18.05
C ARG A 218 1.49 15.55 17.53
N VAL A 219 1.57 14.93 16.35
CA VAL A 219 0.47 14.16 15.74
C VAL A 219 0.10 12.98 16.62
N TYR A 220 1.07 12.20 17.08
CA TYR A 220 0.84 11.07 17.99
C TYR A 220 0.16 11.53 19.28
N LYS A 221 0.69 12.56 19.94
CA LYS A 221 0.12 13.11 21.18
C LYS A 221 -1.32 13.64 20.99
N ALA A 222 -1.60 14.29 19.86
CA ALA A 222 -2.95 14.76 19.56
C ALA A 222 -3.92 13.59 19.32
N SER A 223 -3.43 12.50 18.73
CA SER A 223 -4.21 11.28 18.49
C SER A 223 -4.58 10.56 19.78
N THR A 224 -3.64 10.44 20.74
CA THR A 224 -3.88 9.71 22.01
C THR A 224 -4.98 10.34 22.87
N ILE A 225 -5.19 11.64 22.74
CA ILE A 225 -6.28 12.37 23.40
C ILE A 225 -7.48 12.62 22.47
N THR A 226 -7.53 12.00 21.30
CA THR A 226 -8.59 12.11 20.30
C THR A 226 -8.88 13.56 19.86
N ALA A 227 -7.86 14.42 19.85
CA ALA A 227 -7.98 15.83 19.47
C ALA A 227 -8.04 16.05 17.95
N ILE A 228 -7.59 15.07 17.16
CA ILE A 228 -7.61 15.06 15.69
C ILE A 228 -8.32 13.79 15.20
N PRO A 229 -8.94 13.81 14.00
CA PRO A 229 -9.63 12.65 13.46
C PRO A 229 -8.68 11.48 13.17
N PRO A 230 -9.20 10.24 13.09
CA PRO A 230 -8.44 9.10 12.59
C PRO A 230 -7.87 9.39 11.21
N HIS A 231 -6.61 9.05 10.98
CA HIS A 231 -5.86 9.41 9.78
C HIS A 231 -4.82 8.34 9.44
N PHE A 232 -4.22 8.47 8.26
CA PHE A 232 -3.12 7.63 7.80
C PHE A 232 -1.85 8.45 7.64
N ILE A 233 -0.74 7.92 8.15
CA ILE A 233 0.61 8.45 7.96
C ILE A 233 1.34 7.54 6.98
N PHE A 234 1.68 8.07 5.81
CA PHE A 234 2.52 7.43 4.80
C PHE A 234 3.96 7.88 5.00
N LEU A 235 4.83 6.95 5.39
CA LEU A 235 6.25 7.21 5.59
C LEU A 235 7.03 6.66 4.40
N ASP A 236 7.34 7.54 3.45
CA ASP A 236 8.12 7.15 2.28
C ASP A 236 9.62 7.01 2.61
N GLU A 237 10.28 6.09 1.93
CA GLU A 237 11.66 5.69 2.20
C GLU A 237 11.97 5.49 3.68
N ALA A 238 11.04 4.85 4.39
CA ALA A 238 11.03 4.75 5.85
C ALA A 238 12.34 4.24 6.45
N HIS A 239 13.09 3.40 5.75
CA HIS A 239 14.37 2.88 6.22
C HIS A 239 15.43 3.96 6.52
N LEU A 240 15.29 5.16 5.94
CA LEU A 240 16.15 6.30 6.22
C LEU A 240 15.85 6.98 7.56
N PHE A 241 14.61 6.87 8.04
CA PHE A 241 14.11 7.57 9.23
C PHE A 241 13.75 6.64 10.40
N ALA A 242 13.48 5.38 10.07
CA ALA A 242 13.05 4.30 10.96
C ALA A 242 14.01 3.10 10.85
N GLY A 243 15.30 3.37 10.70
CA GLY A 243 16.34 2.34 10.61
C GLY A 243 16.67 1.69 11.95
N LYS A 244 17.61 0.73 11.95
CA LYS A 244 18.02 -0.02 13.16
C LYS A 244 18.73 0.82 14.23
N LYS A 245 19.25 2.00 13.88
CA LYS A 245 19.87 2.91 14.84
C LYS A 245 18.75 3.62 15.60
N SER A 246 18.71 3.46 16.92
CA SER A 246 17.74 4.18 17.74
C SER A 246 18.04 5.68 17.76
N THR A 247 17.01 6.48 17.48
CA THR A 247 16.96 7.95 17.55
C THR A 247 15.59 8.33 18.12
N ASP A 248 15.42 9.57 18.56
CA ASP A 248 14.14 10.05 19.10
C ASP A 248 12.99 9.93 18.07
N LEU A 249 13.31 10.15 16.79
CA LEU A 249 12.39 9.90 15.67
C LEU A 249 12.00 8.42 15.56
N VAL A 250 12.98 7.50 15.60
CA VAL A 250 12.72 6.06 15.52
C VAL A 250 11.85 5.59 16.68
N GLU A 251 12.12 6.06 17.90
CA GLU A 251 11.29 5.74 19.07
C GLU A 251 9.87 6.30 18.94
N THR A 252 9.70 7.50 18.37
CA THR A 252 8.38 8.06 18.06
C THR A 252 7.62 7.19 17.06
N ILE A 253 8.28 6.76 15.98
CA ILE A 253 7.66 5.89 14.96
C ILE A 253 7.34 4.51 15.54
N LYS A 254 8.18 3.96 16.44
CA LYS A 254 7.89 2.71 17.17
C LYS A 254 6.62 2.82 18.00
N LEU A 255 6.45 3.91 18.75
CA LEU A 255 5.23 4.16 19.52
C LEU A 255 3.99 4.22 18.61
N ILE A 256 4.08 4.94 17.48
CA ILE A 256 2.99 4.98 16.48
C ILE A 256 2.69 3.57 15.94
N ALA A 257 3.71 2.79 15.59
CA ALA A 257 3.53 1.45 15.05
C ALA A 257 2.89 0.47 16.06
N GLN A 258 3.25 0.58 17.34
CA GLN A 258 2.77 -0.31 18.40
C GLN A 258 1.38 0.06 18.92
N GLU A 259 1.09 1.35 19.06
CA GLU A 259 -0.12 1.82 19.75
C GLU A 259 -1.03 2.71 18.91
N GLY A 260 -0.51 3.33 17.85
CA GLY A 260 -1.20 4.35 17.05
C GLY A 260 -2.56 3.90 16.53
N ARG A 261 -2.70 2.65 16.08
CA ARG A 261 -3.97 2.07 15.61
C ARG A 261 -5.11 2.21 16.64
N LYS A 262 -4.82 2.09 17.94
CA LYS A 262 -5.83 2.21 19.03
C LYS A 262 -6.41 3.63 19.10
N PHE A 263 -5.67 4.61 18.61
CA PHE A 263 -5.99 6.03 18.67
C PHE A 263 -6.32 6.61 17.28
N GLY A 264 -6.53 5.75 16.27
CA GLY A 264 -6.81 6.17 14.89
C GLY A 264 -5.60 6.77 14.16
N CYS A 265 -4.38 6.62 14.69
CA CYS A 265 -3.14 7.02 14.03
C CYS A 265 -2.56 5.82 13.29
N ASN A 266 -3.00 5.64 12.04
CA ASN A 266 -2.65 4.47 11.22
C ASN A 266 -1.34 4.72 10.48
N LEU A 267 -0.47 3.71 10.43
CA LEU A 267 0.87 3.83 9.84
C LEU A 267 1.01 2.98 8.58
N VAL A 268 1.45 3.60 7.49
CA VAL A 268 1.86 2.97 6.25
C VAL A 268 3.35 3.21 6.05
N VAL A 269 4.14 2.14 6.07
CA VAL A 269 5.59 2.18 5.91
C VAL A 269 5.94 1.78 4.49
N ILE A 270 6.72 2.59 3.78
CA ILE A 270 7.14 2.32 2.40
C ILE A 270 8.66 2.30 2.32
N THR A 271 9.24 1.25 1.74
CA THR A 271 10.70 1.14 1.59
C THR A 271 11.11 0.13 0.51
N GLN A 272 12.22 0.37 -0.19
CA GLN A 272 12.87 -0.70 -0.98
C GLN A 272 13.73 -1.66 -0.17
N LYS A 273 14.11 -1.28 1.06
CA LYS A 273 15.07 -2.03 1.88
C LYS A 273 14.41 -2.51 3.17
N PRO A 274 13.54 -3.53 3.11
CA PRO A 274 12.84 -4.05 4.29
C PRO A 274 13.81 -4.57 5.37
N GLN A 275 15.01 -5.04 4.99
CA GLN A 275 16.02 -5.50 5.94
C GLN A 275 16.66 -4.36 6.78
N ALA A 276 16.64 -3.13 6.28
CA ALA A 276 17.27 -1.97 6.89
C ALA A 276 16.37 -1.27 7.93
N LEU A 277 15.06 -1.49 7.85
CA LEU A 277 14.09 -0.96 8.80
C LEU A 277 14.26 -1.61 10.19
N ASP A 278 13.92 -0.86 11.23
CA ASP A 278 13.77 -1.36 12.59
C ASP A 278 12.84 -2.59 12.64
N THR A 279 13.25 -3.57 13.45
CA THR A 279 12.56 -4.86 13.55
C THR A 279 11.22 -4.74 14.26
N THR A 280 11.09 -3.82 15.21
CA THR A 280 9.83 -3.59 15.94
C THR A 280 8.80 -2.99 15.00
N ILE A 281 9.17 -1.94 14.26
CA ILE A 281 8.28 -1.29 13.29
C ILE A 281 7.85 -2.31 12.22
N ARG A 282 8.79 -3.09 11.68
CA ARG A 282 8.48 -4.13 10.69
C ARG A 282 7.54 -5.21 11.24
N ALA A 283 7.77 -5.67 12.48
CA ALA A 283 6.96 -6.71 13.11
C ALA A 283 5.53 -6.25 13.47
N GLN A 284 5.26 -4.94 13.53
CA GLN A 284 3.91 -4.42 13.78
C GLN A 284 3.04 -4.33 12.52
N ALA A 285 3.62 -4.55 11.33
CA ALA A 285 2.85 -4.56 10.09
C ALA A 285 1.84 -5.71 10.08
N GLY A 286 0.55 -5.35 10.09
CA GLY A 286 -0.54 -6.33 9.99
C GLY A 286 -0.88 -6.69 8.55
N THR A 287 -0.64 -5.77 7.61
CA THR A 287 -0.84 -5.98 6.17
C THR A 287 0.45 -5.70 5.42
N TRP A 288 0.76 -6.55 4.44
CA TRP A 288 1.92 -6.41 3.57
C TRP A 288 1.48 -6.30 2.11
N ILE A 289 2.04 -5.32 1.40
CA ILE A 289 1.91 -5.15 -0.05
C ILE A 289 3.30 -5.22 -0.65
N ILE A 290 3.58 -6.31 -1.34
CA ILE A 290 4.92 -6.70 -1.76
C ILE A 290 4.97 -6.66 -3.27
N HIS A 291 5.67 -5.66 -3.80
CA HIS A 291 6.06 -5.63 -5.20
C HIS A 291 7.33 -6.45 -5.44
N LYS A 292 7.73 -6.56 -6.71
CA LYS A 292 8.94 -7.26 -7.12
C LYS A 292 10.15 -6.88 -6.26
N LEU A 293 10.77 -7.86 -5.62
CA LEU A 293 12.07 -7.77 -4.98
C LEU A 293 13.08 -8.64 -5.73
N THR A 294 14.36 -8.26 -5.70
CA THR A 294 15.42 -9.02 -6.38
C THR A 294 16.59 -9.37 -5.46
N ASP A 295 16.75 -8.67 -4.34
CA ASP A 295 17.75 -9.01 -3.33
C ASP A 295 17.25 -10.18 -2.47
N VAL A 296 18.08 -11.21 -2.33
CA VAL A 296 17.73 -12.43 -1.62
C VAL A 296 17.47 -12.18 -0.13
N ASN A 297 18.19 -11.24 0.49
CA ASN A 297 17.97 -10.94 1.91
C ASN A 297 16.67 -10.17 2.11
N ASP A 298 16.35 -9.23 1.21
CA ASP A 298 15.07 -8.52 1.23
C ASP A 298 13.88 -9.44 0.95
N ILE A 299 14.03 -10.43 0.06
CA ILE A 299 13.00 -11.46 -0.17
C ILE A 299 12.80 -12.29 1.10
N ARG A 300 13.88 -12.87 1.65
CA ARG A 300 13.81 -13.73 2.84
C ARG A 300 13.26 -13.00 4.06
N ILE A 301 13.66 -11.75 4.28
CA ILE A 301 13.15 -10.98 5.42
C ILE A 301 11.67 -10.64 5.25
N THR A 302 11.21 -10.44 4.00
CA THR A 302 9.80 -10.20 3.69
C THR A 302 8.99 -11.47 3.91
N THR A 303 9.40 -12.62 3.35
CA THR A 303 8.66 -13.89 3.49
C THR A 303 8.64 -14.42 4.92
N SER A 304 9.66 -14.13 5.73
CA SER A 304 9.70 -14.50 7.15
C SER A 304 8.97 -13.54 8.08
N SER A 305 8.74 -12.28 7.67
CA SER A 305 8.03 -11.28 8.49
C SER A 305 6.54 -11.16 8.16
N ALA A 306 6.17 -11.39 6.90
CA ALA A 306 4.81 -11.24 6.43
C ALA A 306 3.99 -12.50 6.67
N GLU A 307 2.90 -12.37 7.43
CA GLU A 307 1.99 -13.49 7.70
C GLU A 307 1.39 -14.04 6.40
N GLY A 308 1.26 -15.37 6.32
CA GLY A 308 0.70 -16.06 5.16
C GLY A 308 1.70 -16.36 4.04
N LEU A 309 2.91 -15.80 4.08
CA LEU A 309 3.99 -16.14 3.15
C LEU A 309 4.93 -17.20 3.72
N ASN A 310 5.58 -17.93 2.82
CA ASN A 310 6.61 -18.91 3.15
C ASN A 310 7.68 -18.95 2.04
N SER A 311 8.67 -19.83 2.18
CA SER A 311 9.78 -19.95 1.23
C SER A 311 9.36 -20.30 -0.20
N ARG A 312 8.16 -20.87 -0.40
CA ARG A 312 7.62 -21.18 -1.74
C ARG A 312 7.15 -19.93 -2.48
N ASP A 313 6.88 -18.84 -1.77
CA ASP A 313 6.44 -17.57 -2.36
C ASP A 313 7.62 -16.69 -2.80
N GLU A 314 8.87 -17.04 -2.45
CA GLU A 314 10.08 -16.29 -2.82
C GLU A 314 10.22 -16.16 -4.35
N ASP A 315 10.03 -17.26 -5.08
CA ASP A 315 10.06 -17.28 -6.54
C ASP A 315 8.95 -16.42 -7.15
N GLU A 316 7.77 -16.36 -6.52
CA GLU A 316 6.66 -15.53 -6.99
C GLU A 316 6.99 -14.04 -6.84
N ILE A 317 7.50 -13.64 -5.66
CA ILE A 317 7.94 -12.26 -5.39
C ILE A 317 9.01 -11.82 -6.40
N GLN A 318 9.98 -12.69 -6.69
CA GLN A 318 11.06 -12.38 -7.63
C GLN A 318 10.56 -12.22 -9.08
N ASN A 319 9.51 -12.93 -9.45
CA ASN A 319 8.96 -12.97 -10.80
C ASN A 319 7.83 -11.95 -11.06
N LEU A 320 7.36 -11.24 -10.04
CA LEU A 320 6.37 -10.15 -10.21
C LEU A 320 6.78 -9.16 -11.30
N MET A 321 5.80 -8.73 -12.09
CA MET A 321 5.98 -7.66 -13.09
C MET A 321 5.75 -6.28 -12.46
N PRO A 322 6.30 -5.20 -13.05
CA PRO A 322 5.95 -3.84 -12.63
C PRO A 322 4.42 -3.63 -12.65
N GLY A 323 3.89 -3.07 -11.57
CA GLY A 323 2.45 -2.87 -11.39
C GLY A 323 1.69 -4.11 -10.86
N GLU A 324 2.40 -5.21 -10.59
CA GLU A 324 1.87 -6.34 -9.83
C GLU A 324 2.39 -6.29 -8.39
N ALA A 325 1.57 -6.77 -7.45
CA ALA A 325 1.92 -6.91 -6.05
C ALA A 325 1.30 -8.18 -5.46
N ILE A 326 1.98 -8.78 -4.50
CA ILE A 326 1.39 -9.74 -3.57
C ILE A 326 0.89 -8.99 -2.35
N ILE A 327 -0.34 -9.29 -1.96
CA ILE A 327 -0.98 -8.72 -0.79
C ILE A 327 -1.24 -9.83 0.21
N THR A 328 -0.85 -9.62 1.47
CA THR A 328 -1.05 -10.59 2.56
C THR A 328 -1.32 -9.92 3.92
N GLY A 329 -1.74 -10.70 4.91
CA GLY A 329 -1.99 -10.25 6.29
C GLY A 329 -3.48 -9.96 6.57
N ASP A 330 -3.77 -8.97 7.41
CA ASP A 330 -5.11 -8.65 7.92
C ASP A 330 -6.17 -8.54 6.80
N ILE A 331 -5.80 -7.99 5.64
CA ILE A 331 -6.73 -7.83 4.50
C ILE A 331 -7.04 -9.11 3.73
N THR A 332 -6.17 -10.11 3.80
CA THR A 332 -6.36 -11.43 3.17
C THR A 332 -5.97 -12.53 4.15
N PRO A 333 -6.79 -12.77 5.18
CA PRO A 333 -6.40 -13.58 6.35
C PRO A 333 -6.21 -15.06 6.03
N TYR A 334 -6.64 -15.52 4.85
CA TYR A 334 -6.63 -16.93 4.49
C TYR A 334 -5.50 -17.32 3.55
N CYS A 335 -5.15 -16.45 2.60
CA CYS A 335 -4.02 -16.67 1.71
C CYS A 335 -3.54 -15.35 1.09
N PRO A 336 -2.24 -15.25 0.75
CA PRO A 336 -1.74 -14.17 -0.07
C PRO A 336 -2.41 -14.16 -1.44
N ILE A 337 -2.72 -12.96 -1.94
CA ILE A 337 -3.27 -12.76 -3.28
C ILE A 337 -2.27 -11.99 -4.14
N GLN A 338 -2.20 -12.32 -5.42
CA GLN A 338 -1.52 -11.46 -6.38
C GLN A 338 -2.55 -10.52 -7.00
N VAL A 339 -2.22 -9.23 -7.07
CA VAL A 339 -3.06 -8.17 -7.61
C VAL A 339 -2.29 -7.41 -8.68
N LYS A 340 -2.97 -7.12 -9.79
CA LYS A 340 -2.54 -6.12 -10.75
C LYS A 340 -3.13 -4.78 -10.34
N ILE A 341 -2.28 -3.85 -9.94
CA ILE A 341 -2.67 -2.53 -9.44
C ILE A 341 -3.40 -1.76 -10.54
N ARG A 342 -4.55 -1.15 -10.20
CA ARG A 342 -5.31 -0.34 -11.16
C ARG A 342 -4.51 0.88 -11.58
N LYS A 343 -4.89 1.49 -12.70
CA LYS A 343 -4.30 2.77 -13.08
C LYS A 343 -4.67 3.85 -12.06
N ARG A 344 -3.72 4.75 -11.78
CA ARG A 344 -3.94 5.97 -11.00
C ARG A 344 -4.79 6.96 -11.79
N TYR A 345 -5.65 7.68 -11.08
CA TYR A 345 -6.40 8.83 -11.60
C TYR A 345 -5.56 10.11 -11.61
N THR A 346 -4.50 10.13 -10.83
CA THR A 346 -3.50 11.20 -10.75
C THR A 346 -2.21 10.80 -11.47
N ILE A 347 -1.44 11.78 -11.95
CA ILE A 347 -0.16 11.54 -12.59
C ILE A 347 0.83 10.96 -11.57
N HIS A 348 1.73 10.08 -12.01
CA HIS A 348 2.85 9.62 -11.20
C HIS A 348 4.07 10.52 -11.38
N GLY A 349 4.42 11.27 -10.33
CA GLY A 349 5.71 11.95 -10.20
C GLY A 349 6.77 10.90 -9.87
N GLY A 350 7.87 10.87 -10.63
CA GLY A 350 8.88 9.82 -10.48
C GLY A 350 9.35 9.18 -11.78
N ALA A 351 9.06 9.76 -12.95
CA ALA A 351 9.94 9.52 -14.09
C ALA A 351 11.33 9.98 -13.65
N GLY A 352 12.19 9.03 -13.25
CA GLY A 352 13.57 9.33 -12.90
C GLY A 352 14.17 10.14 -14.03
N LEU A 353 14.99 11.14 -13.68
CA LEU A 353 15.66 12.01 -14.66
C LEU A 353 16.23 11.16 -15.79
N ASN A 354 15.59 11.20 -16.96
CA ASN A 354 16.15 10.60 -18.14
C ASN A 354 17.32 11.49 -18.53
N ILE A 355 18.54 10.94 -18.52
CA ILE A 355 19.75 11.69 -18.84
C ILE A 355 19.64 12.32 -20.23
N LEU A 356 18.89 11.68 -21.14
CA LEU A 356 18.65 12.20 -22.48
C LEU A 356 17.72 13.43 -22.49
N ASP A 357 16.85 13.60 -21.49
CA ASP A 357 16.01 14.79 -21.35
C ASP A 357 16.81 15.97 -20.73
N LEU A 358 18.04 15.72 -20.26
CA LEU A 358 18.96 16.70 -19.68
C LEU A 358 20.11 17.08 -20.62
N ILE A 359 20.25 16.42 -21.77
CA ILE A 359 21.22 16.76 -22.79
C ILE A 359 20.45 17.53 -23.86
N ASP A 360 20.69 18.84 -23.95
CA ASP A 360 20.17 19.64 -25.06
C ASP A 360 20.70 19.06 -26.37
N GLU A 361 19.79 18.73 -27.30
CA GLU A 361 20.15 18.30 -28.66
C GLU A 361 20.94 19.39 -29.43
N GLU A 362 21.00 20.62 -28.90
CA GLU A 362 21.78 21.72 -29.46
C GLU A 362 23.28 21.73 -29.05
N GLU A 363 23.72 20.83 -28.15
CA GLU A 363 25.14 20.70 -27.73
C GLU A 363 25.85 19.42 -28.23
N ILE A 364 25.22 18.63 -29.14
CA ILE A 364 25.85 17.50 -29.86
C ILE A 364 26.02 17.88 -31.34
#